data_AF-A0A354J9S1-F1
#
_entry.id   AF-A0A354J9S1-F1
#
_cell.length_a   1.000
_cell.length_b   1.000
_cell.length_c   1.000
_cell.angle_alpha   90.00
_cell.angle_beta   90.00
_cell.angle_gamma   90.00
#
_symmetry.space_group_name_H-M   'P 1'
#
loop_
_entity.id
_entity.type
_entity.pdbx_description
1 polymer ?
#
loop_
_entity_poly.entity_id
_entity_poly.type
_entity_poly.pdbx_seq_one_letter_code
_entity_poly.pdbx_strand_id
1 'polypeptide(L)'
;GFESHDFYSDQGIWKYIIVAFKIWSGTGYGMIVYLATITGISNEIYEAASLDGAKAVQRIRYITLPLLKPTAVLLLLFGLGGILKGSFDLFYNLIGNNSVLYPQTDIIDTYVFRSLVGQFNFSLSAAVGFYQSLFGLIFVLTINCIVKKIEPDYALF
;
A
#
# COMPACT_ATOMS: atom_id res chain seq x y z
N GLY A 1 -2.63 -25.40 31.90
CA GLY A 1 -2.13 -25.51 30.53
C GLY A 1 -2.90 -24.53 29.70
N PHE A 2 -2.22 -23.58 29.04
CA PHE A 2 -2.88 -22.76 28.04
C PHE A 2 -3.17 -23.65 26.84
N GLU A 3 -4.44 -23.81 26.48
CA GLU A 3 -4.81 -24.43 25.20
C GLU A 3 -4.12 -23.65 24.08
N SER A 4 -3.35 -24.35 23.26
CA SER A 4 -2.72 -23.76 22.09
C SER A 4 -3.81 -23.38 21.10
N HIS A 5 -4.14 -22.09 21.01
CA HIS A 5 -5.05 -21.58 19.98
C HIS A 5 -4.44 -21.87 18.61
N ASP A 6 -5.12 -22.66 17.79
CA ASP A 6 -4.67 -22.97 16.45
C ASP A 6 -4.97 -21.80 15.51
N PHE A 7 -4.03 -20.86 15.46
CA PHE A 7 -4.08 -19.69 14.59
C PHE A 7 -4.23 -20.04 13.10
N TYR A 8 -3.77 -21.21 12.65
CA TYR A 8 -3.83 -21.60 11.24
C TYR A 8 -5.21 -22.13 10.81
N SER A 9 -6.09 -22.37 11.77
CA SER A 9 -7.48 -22.79 11.55
C SER A 9 -8.49 -21.65 11.78
N ASP A 10 -8.10 -20.58 12.48
CA ASP A 10 -8.95 -19.41 12.75
C ASP A 10 -8.92 -18.37 11.63
N GLN A 11 -9.86 -18.50 10.69
CA GLN A 11 -9.99 -17.63 9.52
C GLN A 11 -10.14 -16.13 9.85
N GLY A 12 -10.74 -15.80 11.00
CA GLY A 12 -11.13 -14.42 11.32
C GLY A 12 -9.95 -13.51 11.62
N ILE A 13 -8.85 -14.06 12.11
CA ILE A 13 -7.66 -13.31 12.53
C ILE A 13 -6.77 -12.96 11.33
N TRP A 14 -6.75 -13.81 10.28
CA TRP A 14 -5.81 -13.68 9.17
C TRP A 14 -5.95 -12.38 8.37
N LYS A 15 -7.15 -11.79 8.28
CA LYS A 15 -7.31 -10.47 7.67
C LYS A 15 -6.49 -9.38 8.38
N TYR A 16 -6.40 -9.44 9.71
CA TYR A 16 -5.60 -8.49 10.48
C TYR A 16 -4.10 -8.77 10.34
N ILE A 17 -3.71 -10.04 10.35
CA ILE A 17 -2.32 -10.46 10.16
C ILE A 17 -1.82 -9.99 8.79
N ILE A 18 -2.58 -10.24 7.72
CA ILE A 18 -2.22 -9.86 6.35
C ILE A 18 -2.05 -8.34 6.25
N VAL A 19 -2.98 -7.55 6.82
CA VAL A 19 -2.87 -6.08 6.83
C VAL A 19 -1.64 -5.62 7.63
N ALA A 20 -1.37 -6.21 8.79
CA ALA A 20 -0.20 -5.88 9.59
C ALA A 20 1.11 -6.16 8.83
N PHE A 21 1.22 -7.33 8.19
CA PHE A 21 2.36 -7.67 7.35
C PHE A 21 2.49 -6.74 6.13
N LYS A 22 1.37 -6.37 5.50
CA LYS A 22 1.38 -5.39 4.40
C LYS A 22 1.99 -4.07 4.86
N ILE A 23 1.50 -3.52 5.97
CA ILE A 23 1.99 -2.26 6.54
C ILE A 23 3.47 -2.41 6.87
N TRP A 24 3.86 -3.46 7.59
CA TRP A 24 5.26 -3.71 7.97
C TRP A 24 6.18 -3.75 6.75
N SER A 25 5.82 -4.54 5.72
CA SER A 25 6.62 -4.67 4.50
C SER A 25 6.75 -3.35 3.73
N GLY A 26 5.72 -2.49 3.74
CA GLY A 26 5.72 -1.22 3.03
C GLY A 26 6.38 -0.07 3.80
N THR A 27 6.44 -0.17 5.13
CA THR A 27 6.90 0.91 6.02
C THR A 27 8.36 1.28 5.74
N GLY A 28 9.23 0.31 5.41
CA GLY A 28 10.64 0.57 5.12
C GLY A 28 10.85 1.56 3.98
N TYR A 29 10.20 1.34 2.83
CA TYR A 29 10.30 2.24 1.68
C TYR A 29 9.73 3.63 2.00
N GLY A 30 8.54 3.68 2.61
CA GLY A 30 7.91 4.94 3.00
C GLY A 30 8.80 5.78 3.93
N MET A 31 9.43 5.16 4.94
CA MET A 31 10.34 5.85 5.86
C MET A 31 11.53 6.49 5.14
N ILE A 32 12.13 5.82 4.17
CA ILE A 32 13.27 6.36 3.41
C ILE A 32 12.84 7.62 2.65
N VAL A 33 11.70 7.58 1.96
CA VAL A 33 11.20 8.71 1.18
C VAL A 33 10.81 9.89 2.08
N TYR A 34 10.13 9.63 3.20
CA TYR A 34 9.80 10.66 4.16
C TYR A 34 11.05 11.28 4.79
N LEU A 35 12.04 10.47 5.17
CA LEU A 35 13.29 10.95 5.74
C LEU A 35 14.05 11.82 4.75
N ALA A 36 14.17 11.39 3.48
CA ALA A 36 14.81 12.17 2.43
C ALA A 36 14.15 13.54 2.25
N THR A 37 12.82 13.59 2.30
CA THR A 37 12.07 14.86 2.23
C THR A 37 12.36 15.74 3.44
N ILE A 38 12.31 15.18 4.67
CA ILE A 38 12.57 15.92 5.91
C ILE A 38 13.98 16.51 5.90
N THR A 39 14.98 15.74 5.46
CA THR A 39 16.38 16.20 5.38
C THR A 39 16.58 17.30 4.33
N GLY A 40 15.66 17.43 3.36
CA GLY A 40 15.67 18.52 2.38
C GLY A 40 15.05 19.82 2.89
N ILE A 41 14.38 19.83 4.05
CA ILE A 41 13.79 21.03 4.63
C ILE A 41 14.92 21.89 5.25
N SER A 42 14.96 23.18 4.93
CA SER A 42 15.96 24.10 5.48
C SER A 42 15.92 24.15 7.02
N ASN A 43 17.09 24.01 7.64
CA ASN A 43 17.24 24.11 9.09
C ASN A 43 16.87 25.50 9.63
N GLU A 44 17.01 26.55 8.82
CA GLU A 44 16.68 27.93 9.20
C GLU A 44 15.22 28.07 9.66
N ILE A 45 14.29 27.31 9.04
CA ILE A 45 12.87 27.32 9.40
C ILE A 45 12.67 26.73 10.81
N TYR A 46 13.42 25.67 11.15
CA TYR A 46 13.35 25.04 12.46
C TYR A 46 14.05 25.87 13.55
N GLU A 47 15.13 26.56 13.21
CA GLU A 47 15.82 27.48 14.11
C GLU A 47 14.96 28.70 14.42
N ALA A 48 14.38 29.35 13.41
CA ALA A 48 13.45 30.46 13.59
C ALA A 48 12.27 30.07 14.50
N ALA A 49 11.63 28.92 14.24
CA ALA A 49 10.55 28.42 15.09
C ALA A 49 11.01 28.13 16.53
N SER A 50 12.27 27.73 16.73
CA SER A 50 12.82 27.49 18.07
C SER A 50 13.08 28.80 18.82
N LEU A 51 13.51 29.85 18.11
CA LEU A 51 13.65 31.21 18.65
C LEU A 51 12.28 31.78 19.05
N ASP A 52 11.23 31.48 18.29
CA ASP A 52 9.83 31.83 18.62
C ASP A 52 9.23 30.98 19.76
N GLY A 53 10.01 30.06 20.35
CA GLY A 53 9.58 29.24 21.48
C GLY A 53 8.72 28.01 21.11
N ALA A 54 8.71 27.58 19.84
CA ALA A 54 7.92 26.44 19.41
C ALA A 54 8.47 25.10 19.95
N LYS A 55 7.61 24.34 20.62
CA LYS A 55 7.90 22.99 21.12
C LYS A 55 8.08 22.00 19.97
N ALA A 56 8.76 20.87 20.22
CA ALA A 56 8.99 19.82 19.21
C ALA A 56 7.71 19.36 18.50
N VAL A 57 6.63 19.11 19.25
CA VAL A 57 5.33 18.70 18.69
C VAL A 57 4.71 19.79 17.81
N GLN A 58 4.90 21.07 18.17
CA GLN A 58 4.44 22.20 17.34
C GLN A 58 5.22 22.27 16.04
N ARG A 59 6.56 22.09 16.07
CA ARG A 59 7.38 22.04 14.86
C ARG A 59 6.98 20.88 13.94
N ILE A 60 6.72 19.69 14.49
CA ILE A 60 6.20 18.56 13.70
C ILE A 60 4.86 18.91 13.06
N ARG A 61 3.91 19.43 13.83
CA ARG A 61 2.53 19.67 13.35
C ARG A 61 2.41 20.83 12.38
N TYR A 62 3.14 21.92 12.59
CA TYR A 62 2.98 23.18 11.86
C TYR A 62 4.05 23.44 10.81
N ILE A 63 5.18 22.71 10.85
CA ILE A 63 6.28 22.87 9.87
C ILE A 63 6.45 21.57 9.09
N THR A 64 6.80 20.48 9.78
CA THR A 64 7.15 19.22 9.11
C THR A 64 5.96 18.61 8.37
N LEU A 65 4.79 18.47 9.00
CA LEU A 65 3.60 17.85 8.38
C LEU A 65 3.09 18.64 7.15
N PRO A 66 2.94 19.98 7.20
CA PRO A 66 2.55 20.75 6.02
C PRO A 66 3.56 20.65 4.87
N LEU A 67 4.86 20.69 5.15
CA LEU A 67 5.91 20.56 4.14
C LEU A 67 6.03 19.14 3.58
N LEU A 68 5.62 18.12 4.34
CA LEU A 68 5.53 16.74 3.88
C LEU A 68 4.28 16.44 3.05
N LYS A 69 3.27 17.32 3.03
CA LYS A 69 1.99 17.10 2.33
C LYS A 69 2.19 16.65 0.87
N PRO A 70 3.05 17.29 0.04
CA PRO A 70 3.25 16.87 -1.34
C PRO A 70 3.78 15.43 -1.46
N THR A 71 4.79 15.09 -0.67
CA THR A 71 5.35 13.74 -0.62
C THR A 71 4.33 12.71 -0.15
N ALA A 72 3.54 13.04 0.88
CA ALA A 72 2.49 12.16 1.38
C ALA A 72 1.41 11.90 0.33
N VAL A 73 0.98 12.94 -0.40
CA VAL A 73 0.02 12.81 -1.51
C VAL A 73 0.59 11.95 -2.62
N LEU A 74 1.84 12.17 -3.03
CA LEU A 74 2.50 11.37 -4.07
C LEU A 74 2.58 9.88 -3.69
N LEU A 75 3.04 9.58 -2.46
CA LEU A 75 3.12 8.21 -1.97
C LEU A 75 1.74 7.56 -1.84
N LEU A 76 0.72 8.32 -1.44
CA LEU A 76 -0.66 7.86 -1.38
C LEU A 76 -1.17 7.49 -2.79
N LEU A 77 -0.92 8.33 -3.78
CA LEU A 77 -1.31 8.07 -5.17
C LEU A 77 -0.63 6.83 -5.73
N PHE A 78 0.66 6.65 -5.48
CA PHE A 78 1.37 5.41 -5.84
C PHE A 78 0.81 4.19 -5.11
N GLY A 79 0.48 4.32 -3.83
CA GLY A 79 -0.18 3.27 -3.06
C GLY A 79 -1.53 2.88 -3.66
N LEU A 80 -2.37 3.85 -4.02
CA LEU A 80 -3.67 3.63 -4.65
C LEU A 80 -3.54 2.99 -6.04
N GLY A 81 -2.59 3.42 -6.86
CA GLY A 81 -2.30 2.77 -8.14
C GLY A 81 -1.91 1.30 -7.96
N GLY A 82 -1.23 0.98 -6.86
CA GLY A 82 -0.85 -0.37 -6.49
C GLY A 82 -2.00 -1.27 -6.00
N ILE A 83 -3.14 -0.73 -5.56
CA ILE A 83 -4.29 -1.53 -5.07
C ILE A 83 -4.90 -2.39 -6.19
N LEU A 84 -4.79 -1.95 -7.45
CA LEU A 84 -5.33 -2.65 -8.62
C LEU A 84 -4.60 -3.94 -8.94
N LYS A 85 -3.30 -3.98 -8.66
CA LYS A 85 -2.54 -5.22 -8.60
C LYS A 85 -2.77 -5.80 -7.22
N GLY A 86 -3.54 -6.88 -7.12
CA GLY A 86 -3.65 -7.58 -5.85
C GLY A 86 -2.26 -7.96 -5.33
N SER A 87 -2.11 -8.04 -4.02
CA SER A 87 -0.81 -8.32 -3.39
C SER A 87 -0.50 -9.82 -3.45
N PHE A 88 -0.41 -10.38 -4.66
CA PHE A 88 -0.18 -11.81 -4.89
C PHE A 88 0.92 -12.38 -3.99
N ASP A 89 2.10 -11.77 -3.99
CA ASP A 89 3.24 -12.23 -3.18
C ASP A 89 2.90 -12.28 -1.69
N LEU A 90 2.18 -11.29 -1.17
CA LEU A 90 1.80 -11.25 0.24
C LEU A 90 0.84 -12.39 0.58
N PHE A 91 -0.24 -12.54 -0.19
CA PHE A 91 -1.28 -13.53 0.08
C PHE A 91 -0.76 -14.95 -0.17
N TYR A 92 0.00 -15.17 -1.24
CA TYR A 92 0.56 -16.47 -1.56
C TYR A 92 1.61 -16.91 -0.54
N ASN A 93 2.52 -16.04 -0.10
CA ASN A 93 3.54 -16.42 0.88
C ASN A 93 2.98 -16.64 2.29
N LEU A 94 1.94 -15.90 2.69
CA LEU A 94 1.33 -16.04 4.02
C LEU A 94 0.36 -17.21 4.12
N ILE A 95 -0.44 -17.44 3.07
CA ILE A 95 -1.54 -18.44 3.09
C ILE A 95 -1.16 -19.71 2.34
N GLY A 96 -0.42 -19.58 1.23
CA GLY A 96 -0.02 -20.67 0.36
C GLY A 96 -1.20 -21.56 -0.06
N ASN A 97 -1.10 -22.83 0.30
CA ASN A 97 -2.08 -23.86 -0.03
C ASN A 97 -3.04 -24.21 1.12
N ASN A 98 -3.10 -23.39 2.17
CA ASN A 98 -4.01 -23.63 3.30
C ASN A 98 -5.46 -23.28 2.91
N SER A 99 -6.19 -24.28 2.44
CA SER A 99 -7.58 -24.13 1.98
C SER A 99 -8.56 -23.74 3.08
N VAL A 100 -8.22 -23.98 4.35
CA VAL A 100 -9.05 -23.58 5.50
C VAL A 100 -9.18 -22.06 5.56
N LEU A 101 -8.18 -21.31 5.10
CA LEU A 101 -8.14 -19.84 5.21
C LEU A 101 -8.74 -19.12 3.99
N TYR A 102 -8.88 -19.81 2.86
CA TYR A 102 -9.36 -19.24 1.61
C TYR A 102 -10.67 -18.44 1.69
N PRO A 103 -11.69 -18.85 2.48
CA PRO A 103 -12.93 -18.09 2.56
C PRO A 103 -12.77 -16.63 3.02
N GLN A 104 -11.66 -16.29 3.68
CA GLN A 104 -11.39 -14.93 4.19
C GLN A 104 -10.13 -14.30 3.59
N THR A 105 -9.27 -15.08 2.92
CA THR A 105 -7.94 -14.61 2.51
C THR A 105 -7.66 -14.78 1.03
N ASP A 106 -8.52 -15.46 0.27
CA ASP A 106 -8.25 -15.71 -1.13
C ASP A 106 -8.57 -14.48 -1.99
N ILE A 107 -7.64 -14.12 -2.86
CA ILE A 107 -7.78 -13.03 -3.82
C ILE A 107 -7.78 -13.57 -5.25
N ILE A 108 -8.21 -12.72 -6.19
CA ILE A 108 -8.30 -13.09 -7.62
C ILE A 108 -6.95 -13.64 -8.13
N ASP A 109 -5.84 -12.97 -7.81
CA ASP A 109 -4.51 -13.37 -8.30
C ASP A 109 -4.09 -14.76 -7.77
N THR A 110 -4.34 -15.06 -6.50
CA THR A 110 -4.00 -16.35 -5.89
C THR A 110 -4.90 -17.47 -6.39
N TYR A 111 -6.18 -17.17 -6.61
CA TYR A 111 -7.11 -18.11 -7.24
C TYR A 111 -6.69 -18.46 -8.66
N VAL A 112 -6.45 -17.45 -9.50
CA VAL A 112 -6.03 -17.64 -10.90
C VAL A 112 -4.72 -18.43 -10.98
N PHE A 113 -3.74 -18.09 -10.15
CA PHE A 113 -2.48 -18.83 -10.09
C PHE A 113 -2.69 -20.31 -9.73
N ARG A 114 -3.54 -20.63 -8.74
CA ARG A 114 -3.84 -22.02 -8.39
C ARG A 114 -4.62 -22.74 -9.48
N SER A 115 -5.54 -22.07 -10.18
CA SER A 115 -6.22 -22.64 -11.35
C SER A 115 -5.27 -22.90 -12.52
N LEU A 116 -4.25 -22.06 -12.71
CA LEU A 116 -3.18 -22.32 -13.68
C LEU A 116 -2.36 -23.55 -13.32
N VAL A 117 -1.78 -23.57 -12.12
CA VAL A 117 -0.82 -24.58 -11.72
C VAL A 117 -1.49 -25.93 -11.44
N GLY A 118 -2.70 -25.92 -10.88
CA GLY A 118 -3.44 -27.13 -10.52
C GLY A 118 -4.29 -27.72 -11.64
N GLN A 119 -4.88 -26.89 -12.52
CA GLN A 119 -5.84 -27.34 -13.54
C GLN A 119 -5.40 -27.04 -14.98
N PHE A 120 -4.23 -26.42 -15.18
CA PHE A 120 -3.70 -26.02 -16.49
C PHE A 120 -4.67 -25.12 -17.28
N ASN A 121 -5.49 -24.31 -16.58
CA ASN A 121 -6.49 -23.45 -17.20
C ASN A 121 -5.89 -22.12 -17.68
N PHE A 122 -5.10 -22.18 -18.76
CA PHE A 122 -4.41 -21.03 -19.34
C PHE A 122 -5.37 -19.95 -19.87
N SER A 123 -6.51 -20.35 -20.42
CA SER A 123 -7.49 -19.44 -21.03
C SER A 123 -8.15 -18.53 -19.98
N LEU A 124 -8.58 -19.08 -18.84
CA LEU A 124 -9.15 -18.29 -17.74
C LEU A 124 -8.16 -17.23 -17.25
N SER A 125 -6.90 -17.61 -17.13
CA SER A 125 -5.88 -16.77 -16.52
C SER A 125 -5.43 -15.64 -17.43
N ALA A 126 -5.33 -15.92 -18.73
CA ALA A 126 -5.13 -14.89 -19.75
C ALA A 126 -6.29 -13.88 -19.77
N ALA A 127 -7.54 -14.36 -19.67
CA ALA A 127 -8.73 -13.50 -19.66
C ALA A 127 -8.78 -12.59 -18.41
N VAL A 128 -8.47 -13.12 -17.22
CA VAL A 128 -8.44 -12.33 -15.99
C VAL A 128 -7.30 -11.30 -16.01
N GLY A 129 -6.11 -11.69 -16.47
CA GLY A 129 -4.98 -10.76 -16.61
C GLY A 129 -5.27 -9.62 -17.59
N PHE A 130 -5.98 -9.91 -18.69
CA PHE A 130 -6.43 -8.88 -19.64
C PHE A 130 -7.43 -7.91 -19.00
N TYR A 131 -8.45 -8.45 -18.30
CA TYR A 131 -9.44 -7.62 -17.60
C TYR A 131 -8.78 -6.71 -16.54
N GLN A 132 -7.87 -7.24 -15.74
CA GLN A 132 -7.15 -6.49 -14.71
C GLN A 132 -6.27 -5.39 -15.31
N SER A 133 -5.65 -5.65 -16.47
CA SER A 133 -4.84 -4.65 -17.19
C SER A 133 -5.72 -3.50 -17.72
N LEU A 134 -6.90 -3.81 -18.27
CA LEU A 134 -7.84 -2.81 -18.77
C LEU A 134 -8.42 -1.95 -17.64
N PHE A 135 -8.85 -2.59 -16.55
CA PHE A 135 -9.32 -1.88 -15.36
C PHE A 135 -8.20 -1.02 -14.74
N GLY A 136 -6.98 -1.58 -14.69
CA GLY A 136 -5.76 -0.91 -14.30
C GLY A 136 -5.54 0.41 -15.03
N LEU A 137 -5.61 0.35 -16.37
CA LEU A 137 -5.46 1.51 -17.24
C LEU A 137 -6.52 2.58 -16.97
N ILE A 138 -7.80 2.20 -16.92
CA ILE A 138 -8.91 3.15 -16.70
C ILE A 138 -8.75 3.87 -15.35
N PHE A 139 -8.39 3.14 -14.31
CA PHE A 139 -8.23 3.71 -12.97
C PHE A 139 -7.05 4.68 -12.89
N VAL A 140 -5.89 4.30 -13.44
CA VAL A 140 -4.71 5.19 -13.48
C VAL A 140 -5.02 6.48 -14.25
N LEU A 141 -5.70 6.38 -15.39
CA LEU A 141 -6.16 7.56 -16.15
C LEU A 141 -7.13 8.42 -15.34
N THR A 142 -8.05 7.80 -14.59
CA THR A 142 -9.03 8.50 -13.75
C THR A 142 -8.32 9.24 -12.60
N ILE A 143 -7.41 8.58 -11.89
CA ILE A 143 -6.61 9.21 -10.83
C ILE A 143 -5.79 10.36 -11.40
N ASN A 144 -5.09 10.17 -12.52
CA ASN A 144 -4.29 11.23 -13.13
C ASN A 144 -5.16 12.44 -13.49
N CYS A 145 -6.36 12.22 -14.03
CA CYS A 145 -7.32 13.28 -14.34
C CYS A 145 -7.76 14.06 -13.09
N ILE A 146 -8.03 13.35 -11.98
CA ILE A 146 -8.38 13.99 -10.69
C ILE A 146 -7.21 14.82 -10.16
N VAL A 147 -6.00 14.26 -10.14
CA VAL A 147 -4.79 14.96 -9.65
C VAL A 147 -4.54 16.21 -10.48
N LYS A 148 -4.59 16.10 -11.81
CA LYS A 148 -4.42 17.23 -12.74
C LYS A 148 -5.42 18.36 -12.51
N LYS A 149 -6.63 18.04 -12.04
CA LYS A 149 -7.67 19.02 -11.73
C LYS A 149 -7.47 19.73 -10.38
N ILE A 150 -6.82 19.08 -9.43
CA ILE A 150 -6.62 19.62 -8.07
C ILE A 150 -5.28 20.36 -8.00
N GLU A 151 -4.19 19.75 -8.42
CA GLU A 151 -2.86 20.37 -8.46
C GLU A 151 -2.11 19.90 -9.73
N PRO A 152 -2.10 20.73 -10.80
CA PRO A 152 -1.57 20.34 -12.11
C PRO A 152 -0.07 20.04 -12.13
N ASP A 153 0.69 20.59 -11.18
CA ASP A 153 2.13 20.39 -11.05
C ASP A 153 2.50 18.97 -10.58
N TYR A 154 1.54 18.20 -10.04
CA TYR A 154 1.75 16.82 -9.57
C TYR A 154 1.14 15.76 -10.50
N ALA A 155 0.65 16.15 -11.69
CA ALA A 155 0.18 15.18 -12.68
C ALA A 155 1.35 14.32 -13.19
N LEU A 156 1.12 13.03 -13.37
CA LEU A 156 2.13 12.12 -13.94
C LEU A 156 2.33 12.37 -15.44
N PHE A 157 1.28 12.86 -16.13
CA PHE A 157 1.24 13.24 -17.55
C PHE A 157 0.22 14.37 -17.79
#